data_AF-A0A9X2ILW0-F1
#
_entry.id   AF-A0A9X2ILW0-F1
#
_cell.length_a   1.000
_cell.length_b   1.000
_cell.length_c   1.000
_cell.angle_alpha   90.00
_cell.angle_beta   90.00
_cell.angle_gamma   90.00
#
_symmetry.space_group_name_H-M   'P 1'
#
loop_
_entity.id
_entity.type
_entity.pdbx_description
1 polymer ?
#
loop_
_entity_poly.entity_id
_entity_poly.type
_entity_poly.pdbx_seq_one_letter_code
_entity_poly.pdbx_strand_id
1 'polypeptide(L)'
;MSELAARLARLEQRQKKAYDQWTRLDAERALLEEQIKARRKELDGYLDTIDTYEKARVLLQQSAEYAREQAKQQIETLVTNALQYVFGPLFSFQIELEEHGSKAVAEFYVVSEYEGVKVKTRPQDSRGGGVVDIVTLALRVALLETVQPKRSGSLLLDEPGKHVSGEYVLYLYEFLKSLSTMFKRQIIMITHNYHLAQSGDKAYEVAIHDGISAVTEIDNT
;
A
#
# COMPACT_ATOMS: atom_id res chain seq x y z
N MET A 1 68.64 18.20 -70.11
CA MET A 1 68.84 18.69 -68.72
C MET A 1 67.61 19.38 -68.15
N SER A 2 66.89 20.25 -68.88
CA SER A 2 65.72 20.98 -68.36
C SER A 2 64.45 20.13 -68.15
N GLU A 3 64.18 19.16 -69.00
CA GLU A 3 62.94 18.35 -68.95
C GLU A 3 62.93 17.35 -67.77
N LEU A 4 64.10 16.81 -67.44
CA LEU A 4 64.29 15.90 -66.31
C LEU A 4 64.13 16.64 -64.97
N ALA A 5 64.66 17.86 -64.88
CA ALA A 5 64.48 18.75 -63.73
C ALA A 5 63.01 19.16 -63.54
N ALA A 6 62.29 19.49 -64.63
CA ALA A 6 60.86 19.80 -64.58
C ALA A 6 60.00 18.59 -64.16
N ARG A 7 60.40 17.38 -64.57
CA ARG A 7 59.73 16.12 -64.18
C ARG A 7 59.99 15.78 -62.71
N LEU A 8 61.20 16.01 -62.21
CA LEU A 8 61.56 15.88 -60.80
C LEU A 8 60.73 16.84 -59.93
N ALA A 9 60.68 18.13 -60.31
CA ALA A 9 59.90 19.14 -59.59
C ALA A 9 58.40 18.79 -59.51
N ARG A 10 57.81 18.23 -60.59
CA ARG A 10 56.42 17.74 -60.58
C ARG A 10 56.21 16.54 -59.65
N LEU A 11 57.19 15.65 -59.57
CA LEU A 11 57.15 14.49 -58.67
C LEU A 11 57.27 14.93 -57.21
N GLU A 12 58.18 15.84 -56.89
CA GLU A 12 58.32 16.43 -55.56
C GLU A 12 57.04 17.16 -55.12
N GLN A 13 56.42 17.91 -56.03
CA GLN A 13 55.15 18.59 -55.74
C GLN A 13 54.00 17.60 -55.49
N ARG A 14 53.95 16.49 -56.24
CA ARG A 14 52.98 15.41 -56.00
C ARG A 14 53.23 14.70 -54.69
N GLN A 15 54.49 14.40 -54.38
CA GLN A 15 54.89 13.77 -53.12
C GLN A 15 54.50 14.66 -51.94
N LYS A 16 54.76 15.97 -52.02
CA LYS A 16 54.38 16.93 -50.98
C LYS A 16 52.86 16.98 -50.76
N LYS A 17 52.09 17.08 -51.84
CA LYS A 17 50.61 17.05 -51.75
C LYS A 17 50.08 15.75 -51.14
N ALA A 18 50.64 14.61 -51.55
CA ALA A 18 50.26 13.31 -51.01
C ALA A 18 50.63 13.18 -49.53
N TYR A 19 51.78 13.72 -49.13
CA TYR A 19 52.23 13.76 -47.74
C TYR A 19 51.31 14.62 -46.88
N ASP A 20 51.01 15.86 -47.30
CA ASP A 20 50.10 16.76 -46.59
C ASP A 20 48.68 16.16 -46.44
N GLN A 21 48.20 15.50 -47.50
CA GLN A 21 46.91 14.79 -47.47
C GLN A 21 46.95 13.60 -46.51
N TRP A 22 48.04 12.81 -46.52
CA TRP A 22 48.22 11.71 -45.60
C TRP A 22 48.26 12.19 -44.15
N THR A 23 49.00 13.26 -43.83
CA THR A 23 49.06 13.83 -42.49
C THR A 23 47.69 14.30 -42.00
N ARG A 24 46.89 14.94 -42.87
CA ARG A 24 45.52 15.34 -42.54
C ARG A 24 44.62 14.13 -42.24
N LEU A 25 44.66 13.10 -43.09
CA LEU A 25 43.85 11.90 -42.92
C LEU A 25 44.28 11.08 -41.70
N ASP A 26 45.57 11.05 -41.37
CA ASP A 26 46.09 10.36 -40.19
C ASP A 26 45.64 11.07 -38.89
N ALA A 27 45.65 12.40 -38.86
CA ALA A 27 45.11 13.18 -37.76
C ALA A 27 43.59 12.99 -37.59
N GLU A 28 42.84 12.96 -38.69
CA GLU A 28 41.40 12.69 -38.68
C GLU A 28 41.10 11.26 -38.19
N ARG A 29 41.91 10.27 -38.62
CA ARG A 29 41.83 8.89 -38.12
C ARG A 29 42.06 8.82 -36.62
N ALA A 30 43.11 9.46 -36.10
CA ALA A 30 43.43 9.48 -34.69
C ALA A 30 42.31 10.12 -33.84
N LEU A 31 41.72 11.22 -34.32
CA LEU A 31 40.58 11.87 -33.66
C LEU A 31 39.35 10.94 -33.61
N LEU A 32 39.02 10.29 -34.73
CA LEU A 32 37.90 9.35 -34.79
C LEU A 32 38.12 8.12 -33.89
N GLU A 33 39.36 7.60 -33.81
CA GLU A 33 39.73 6.51 -32.91
C GLU A 33 39.51 6.90 -31.43
N GLU A 34 39.90 8.10 -31.02
CA GLU A 34 39.64 8.64 -29.68
C GLU A 34 38.13 8.79 -29.41
N GLN A 35 37.37 9.33 -30.36
CA GLN A 35 35.91 9.48 -30.23
C GLN A 35 35.21 8.13 -30.10
N ILE A 36 35.59 7.13 -30.91
CA ILE A 36 35.03 5.78 -30.81
C ILE A 36 35.32 5.18 -29.44
N LYS A 37 36.54 5.36 -28.92
CA LYS A 37 36.93 4.87 -27.60
C LYS A 37 36.11 5.53 -26.48
N ALA A 38 35.92 6.86 -26.56
CA ALA A 38 35.10 7.60 -25.59
C ALA A 38 33.63 7.15 -25.64
N ARG A 39 33.04 7.04 -26.84
CA ARG A 39 31.65 6.60 -27.04
C ARG A 39 31.41 5.15 -26.59
N ARG A 40 32.38 4.25 -26.80
CA ARG A 40 32.29 2.88 -26.26
C ARG A 40 32.27 2.88 -24.74
N LYS A 41 33.12 3.68 -24.10
CA LYS A 41 33.12 3.82 -22.64
C LYS A 41 31.80 4.39 -22.11
N GLU A 42 31.21 5.37 -22.81
CA GLU A 42 29.87 5.87 -22.48
C GLU A 42 28.80 4.78 -22.63
N LEU A 43 28.85 4.01 -23.72
CA LEU A 43 27.93 2.90 -23.96
C LEU A 43 28.00 1.85 -22.85
N ASP A 44 29.21 1.46 -22.44
CA ASP A 44 29.41 0.52 -21.34
C ASP A 44 28.78 1.06 -20.03
N GLY A 45 28.97 2.35 -19.74
CA GLY A 45 28.34 2.99 -18.57
C GLY A 45 26.81 3.05 -18.65
N TYR A 46 26.24 3.26 -19.84
CA TYR A 46 24.78 3.18 -20.03
C TYR A 46 24.26 1.76 -19.84
N LEU A 47 24.98 0.73 -20.30
CA LEU A 47 24.60 -0.67 -20.11
C LEU A 47 24.59 -1.05 -18.62
N ASP A 48 25.60 -0.63 -17.85
CA ASP A 48 25.63 -0.84 -16.39
C ASP A 48 24.47 -0.13 -15.68
N THR A 49 24.11 1.07 -16.15
CA THR A 49 22.97 1.83 -15.62
C THR A 49 21.65 1.12 -15.89
N ILE A 50 21.46 0.60 -17.11
CA ILE A 50 20.28 -0.18 -17.49
C ILE A 50 20.16 -1.43 -16.61
N ASP A 51 21.24 -2.18 -16.43
CA ASP A 51 21.25 -3.37 -15.56
C ASP A 51 20.88 -3.02 -14.10
N THR A 52 21.41 -1.91 -13.58
CA THR A 52 21.08 -1.43 -12.23
C THR A 52 19.59 -1.08 -12.11
N TYR A 53 19.03 -0.37 -13.08
CA TYR A 53 17.61 0.00 -13.07
C TYR A 53 16.68 -1.18 -13.27
N GLU A 54 17.05 -2.16 -14.10
CA GLU A 54 16.30 -3.39 -14.27
C GLU A 54 16.21 -4.16 -12.94
N LYS A 55 17.33 -4.30 -12.23
CA LYS A 55 17.38 -4.91 -10.90
C LYS A 55 16.56 -4.13 -9.88
N ALA A 56 16.67 -2.81 -9.85
CA ALA A 56 15.89 -1.96 -8.95
C ALA A 56 14.38 -2.07 -9.24
N ARG A 57 13.98 -2.12 -10.51
CA ARG A 57 12.57 -2.30 -10.92
C ARG A 57 12.03 -3.62 -10.38
N VAL A 58 12.75 -4.72 -10.57
CA VAL A 58 12.33 -6.04 -10.09
C VAL A 58 12.22 -6.05 -8.57
N LEU A 59 13.21 -5.50 -7.86
CA LEU A 59 13.19 -5.41 -6.40
C LEU A 59 11.98 -4.62 -5.88
N LEU A 60 11.70 -3.45 -6.47
CA LEU A 60 10.57 -2.62 -6.08
C LEU A 60 9.23 -3.28 -6.39
N GLN A 61 9.11 -3.98 -7.52
CA GLN A 61 7.91 -4.73 -7.88
C GLN A 61 7.64 -5.85 -6.87
N GLN A 62 8.65 -6.66 -6.56
CA GLN A 62 8.54 -7.74 -5.56
C GLN A 62 8.24 -7.19 -4.17
N SER A 63 8.88 -6.07 -3.79
CA SER A 63 8.63 -5.41 -2.50
C SER A 63 7.19 -4.90 -2.40
N ALA A 64 6.65 -4.32 -3.48
CA ALA A 64 5.28 -3.82 -3.52
C ALA A 64 4.25 -4.97 -3.47
N GLU A 65 4.52 -6.08 -4.16
CA GLU A 65 3.68 -7.28 -4.10
C GLU A 65 3.68 -7.90 -2.70
N TYR A 66 4.86 -8.07 -2.10
CA TYR A 66 4.98 -8.55 -0.73
C TYR A 66 4.27 -7.64 0.27
N ALA A 67 4.43 -6.32 0.16
CA ALA A 67 3.76 -5.36 1.03
C ALA A 67 2.23 -5.43 0.91
N ARG A 68 1.69 -5.60 -0.31
CA ARG A 68 0.25 -5.78 -0.53
C ARG A 68 -0.27 -7.06 0.10
N GLU A 69 0.45 -8.17 -0.05
CA GLU A 69 0.06 -9.45 0.54
C GLU A 69 0.11 -9.41 2.08
N GLN A 70 1.12 -8.77 2.67
CA GLN A 70 1.18 -8.57 4.11
C GLN A 70 0.02 -7.70 4.64
N ALA A 71 -0.27 -6.60 3.97
CA ALA A 71 -1.41 -5.74 4.34
C ALA A 71 -2.73 -6.49 4.23
N LYS A 72 -2.92 -7.26 3.15
CA LYS A 72 -4.09 -8.12 2.95
C LYS A 72 -4.28 -9.09 4.13
N GLN A 73 -3.26 -9.87 4.46
CA GLN A 73 -3.32 -10.87 5.53
C GLN A 73 -3.64 -10.25 6.90
N GLN A 74 -3.05 -9.08 7.20
CA GLN A 74 -3.34 -8.37 8.45
C GLN A 74 -4.80 -7.89 8.52
N ILE A 75 -5.32 -7.32 7.44
CA ILE A 75 -6.71 -6.86 7.39
C ILE A 75 -7.66 -8.06 7.49
N GLU A 76 -7.41 -9.13 6.73
CA GLU A 76 -8.20 -10.37 6.78
C GLU A 76 -8.26 -10.95 8.19
N THR A 77 -7.12 -11.02 8.87
CA THR A 77 -7.03 -11.54 10.24
C THR A 77 -7.83 -10.68 11.21
N LEU A 78 -7.66 -9.36 11.16
CA LEU A 78 -8.35 -8.45 12.10
C LEU A 78 -9.86 -8.50 11.91
N VAL A 79 -10.33 -8.40 10.66
CA VAL A 79 -11.77 -8.41 10.37
C VAL A 79 -12.38 -9.79 10.63
N THR A 80 -11.66 -10.88 10.34
CA THR A 80 -12.08 -12.24 10.71
C THR A 80 -12.25 -12.36 12.22
N ASN A 81 -11.27 -11.91 13.01
CA ASN A 81 -11.37 -11.96 14.46
C ASN A 81 -12.58 -11.15 14.95
N ALA A 82 -12.81 -9.95 14.42
CA ALA A 82 -13.97 -9.13 14.77
C ALA A 82 -15.29 -9.85 14.50
N LEU A 83 -15.43 -10.46 13.32
CA LEU A 83 -16.60 -11.25 12.95
C LEU A 83 -16.77 -12.46 13.85
N GLN A 84 -15.69 -13.14 14.21
CA GLN A 84 -15.74 -14.34 15.05
C GLN A 84 -16.08 -14.04 16.50
N TYR A 85 -15.61 -12.90 17.03
CA TYR A 85 -16.02 -12.42 18.35
C TYR A 85 -17.52 -12.19 18.42
N VAL A 86 -18.09 -11.53 17.41
CA VAL A 86 -19.50 -11.11 17.45
C VAL A 86 -20.46 -12.21 16.99
N PHE A 87 -20.15 -12.92 15.90
CA PHE A 87 -21.07 -13.86 15.25
C PHE A 87 -20.64 -15.33 15.34
N GLY A 88 -19.46 -15.60 15.91
CA GLY A 88 -18.94 -16.94 16.13
C GLY A 88 -17.95 -17.44 15.07
N PRO A 89 -17.31 -18.61 15.32
CA PRO A 89 -16.09 -19.06 14.63
C PRO A 89 -16.29 -19.39 13.14
N LEU A 90 -17.52 -19.53 12.69
CA LEU A 90 -17.87 -19.92 11.32
C LEU A 90 -17.72 -18.77 10.31
N PHE A 91 -17.51 -17.55 10.78
CA PHE A 91 -17.31 -16.38 9.93
C PHE A 91 -15.83 -16.12 9.64
N SER A 92 -15.54 -15.66 8.44
CA SER A 92 -14.22 -15.17 8.03
C SER A 92 -14.36 -14.07 6.98
N PHE A 93 -13.33 -13.23 6.91
CA PHE A 93 -13.22 -12.15 5.95
C PHE A 93 -12.11 -12.46 4.94
N GLN A 94 -12.40 -12.23 3.66
CA GLN A 94 -11.49 -12.47 2.56
C GLN A 94 -11.44 -11.27 1.63
N ILE A 95 -10.24 -10.95 1.17
CA ILE A 95 -9.96 -9.90 0.20
C ILE A 95 -9.43 -10.58 -1.07
N GLU A 96 -10.08 -10.30 -2.18
CA GLU A 96 -9.58 -10.72 -3.50
C GLU A 96 -9.00 -9.51 -4.21
N LEU A 97 -7.72 -9.62 -4.56
CA LEU A 97 -7.02 -8.61 -5.32
C LEU A 97 -7.16 -8.99 -6.80
N GLU A 98 -7.89 -8.18 -7.56
CA GLU A 98 -8.07 -8.33 -9.00
C GLU A 98 -7.24 -7.28 -9.74
N GLU A 99 -6.60 -7.69 -10.83
CA GLU A 99 -5.89 -6.76 -11.72
C GLU A 99 -6.81 -6.35 -12.88
N HIS A 100 -7.39 -5.17 -12.77
CA HIS A 100 -8.12 -4.54 -13.88
C HIS A 100 -7.18 -3.58 -14.62
N GLY A 101 -6.42 -4.13 -15.58
CA GLY A 101 -5.45 -3.37 -16.37
C GLY A 101 -4.27 -2.88 -15.52
N SER A 102 -4.12 -1.56 -15.36
CA SER A 102 -3.07 -0.95 -14.52
C SER A 102 -3.51 -0.66 -13.08
N LYS A 103 -4.76 -0.97 -12.70
CA LYS A 103 -5.30 -0.72 -11.36
C LYS A 103 -5.54 -2.03 -10.62
N ALA A 104 -4.93 -2.17 -9.46
CA ALA A 104 -5.29 -3.19 -8.49
C ALA A 104 -6.63 -2.81 -7.85
N VAL A 105 -7.61 -3.68 -7.95
CA VAL A 105 -8.92 -3.56 -7.30
C VAL A 105 -8.97 -4.59 -6.17
N ALA A 106 -9.46 -4.17 -5.00
CA ALA A 106 -9.66 -5.06 -3.87
C ALA A 106 -11.16 -5.27 -3.66
N GLU A 107 -11.60 -6.52 -3.76
CA GLU A 107 -12.98 -6.93 -3.51
C GLU A 107 -13.08 -7.62 -2.16
N PHE A 108 -14.11 -7.27 -1.39
CA PHE A 108 -14.28 -7.72 -0.01
C PHE A 108 -15.41 -8.73 0.11
N TYR A 109 -15.15 -9.81 0.83
CA TYR A 109 -16.09 -10.91 1.00
C TYR A 109 -16.17 -11.35 2.46
N VAL A 110 -17.38 -11.71 2.89
CA VAL A 110 -17.63 -12.42 4.13
C VAL A 110 -17.99 -13.86 3.78
N VAL A 111 -17.18 -14.79 4.28
CA VAL A 111 -17.39 -16.23 4.12
C VAL A 111 -17.95 -16.77 5.42
N SER A 112 -19.06 -17.50 5.33
CA SER A 112 -19.64 -18.22 6.45
C SER A 112 -19.78 -19.70 6.09
N GLU A 113 -19.40 -20.59 6.99
CA GLU A 113 -19.52 -22.04 6.81
C GLU A 113 -20.64 -22.62 7.68
N TYR A 114 -21.66 -23.21 7.06
CA TYR A 114 -22.78 -23.86 7.77
C TYR A 114 -22.95 -25.27 7.23
N GLU A 115 -22.90 -26.28 8.11
CA GLU A 115 -23.11 -27.69 7.75
C GLU A 115 -22.22 -28.16 6.57
N GLY A 116 -21.00 -27.63 6.46
CA GLY A 116 -20.06 -27.93 5.38
C GLY A 116 -20.28 -27.14 4.07
N VAL A 117 -21.28 -26.26 4.01
CA VAL A 117 -21.53 -25.36 2.89
C VAL A 117 -20.92 -24.00 3.17
N LYS A 118 -19.99 -23.57 2.30
CA LYS A 118 -19.38 -22.24 2.35
C LYS A 118 -20.18 -21.26 1.52
N VAL A 119 -20.72 -20.23 2.19
CA VAL A 119 -21.42 -19.11 1.56
C VAL A 119 -20.49 -17.91 1.55
N LYS A 120 -20.06 -17.51 0.36
CA LYS A 120 -19.23 -16.32 0.12
C LYS A 120 -20.09 -15.22 -0.49
N THR A 121 -20.16 -14.08 0.18
CA THR A 121 -20.99 -12.95 -0.25
C THR A 121 -20.28 -11.64 0.01
N ARG A 122 -20.58 -10.63 -0.82
CA ARG A 122 -20.15 -9.26 -0.56
C ARG A 122 -20.94 -8.70 0.63
N PRO A 123 -20.30 -7.99 1.56
CA PRO A 123 -20.99 -7.42 2.73
C PRO A 123 -22.24 -6.61 2.34
N GLN A 124 -22.14 -5.80 1.28
CA GLN A 124 -23.20 -4.88 0.84
C GLN A 124 -24.40 -5.57 0.17
N ASP A 125 -24.22 -6.77 -0.38
CA ASP A 125 -25.23 -7.37 -1.27
C ASP A 125 -26.15 -8.36 -0.54
N SER A 126 -25.68 -9.01 0.53
CA SER A 126 -26.40 -10.18 1.08
C SER A 126 -26.21 -10.41 2.58
N ARG A 127 -25.63 -9.46 3.33
CA ARG A 127 -25.47 -9.58 4.78
C ARG A 127 -26.36 -8.57 5.52
N GLY A 128 -26.84 -8.96 6.70
CA GLY A 128 -27.64 -8.08 7.55
C GLY A 128 -26.83 -6.87 8.04
N GLY A 129 -27.50 -5.78 8.40
CA GLY A 129 -26.87 -4.52 8.80
C GLY A 129 -25.83 -4.68 9.93
N GLY A 130 -26.06 -5.57 10.89
CA GLY A 130 -25.10 -5.84 11.96
C GLY A 130 -23.75 -6.38 11.45
N VAL A 131 -23.74 -7.28 10.47
CA VAL A 131 -22.48 -7.79 9.90
C VAL A 131 -21.74 -6.67 9.17
N VAL A 132 -22.46 -5.85 8.41
CA VAL A 132 -21.88 -4.70 7.69
C VAL A 132 -21.26 -3.69 8.66
N ASP A 133 -21.92 -3.39 9.78
CA ASP A 133 -21.41 -2.49 10.82
C ASP A 133 -20.11 -3.01 11.43
N ILE A 134 -20.05 -4.29 11.79
CA ILE A 134 -18.83 -4.91 12.38
C ILE A 134 -17.69 -4.93 11.37
N VAL A 135 -17.95 -5.34 10.12
CA VAL A 135 -16.92 -5.31 9.06
C VAL A 135 -16.40 -3.89 8.85
N THR A 136 -17.29 -2.90 8.82
CA THR A 136 -16.90 -1.50 8.62
C THR A 136 -16.05 -0.97 9.77
N LEU A 137 -16.44 -1.27 11.02
CA LEU A 137 -15.68 -0.90 12.21
C LEU A 137 -14.29 -1.55 12.21
N ALA A 138 -14.23 -2.86 11.97
CA ALA A 138 -12.98 -3.60 11.94
C ALA A 138 -12.04 -3.12 10.81
N LEU A 139 -12.57 -2.84 9.62
CA LEU A 139 -11.78 -2.29 8.51
C LEU A 139 -11.20 -0.92 8.85
N ARG A 140 -11.96 -0.03 9.48
CA ARG A 140 -11.45 1.28 9.91
C ARG A 140 -10.30 1.14 10.91
N VAL A 141 -10.45 0.23 11.88
CA VAL A 141 -9.39 -0.06 12.84
C VAL A 141 -8.17 -0.67 12.15
N ALA A 142 -8.36 -1.63 11.23
CA ALA A 142 -7.28 -2.25 10.47
C ALA A 142 -6.51 -1.22 9.64
N LEU A 143 -7.20 -0.31 8.95
CA LEU A 143 -6.56 0.78 8.22
C LEU A 143 -5.77 1.69 9.15
N LEU A 144 -6.36 2.04 10.30
CA LEU A 144 -5.72 2.93 11.26
C LEU A 144 -4.43 2.33 11.87
N GLU A 145 -4.42 1.01 12.10
CA GLU A 145 -3.25 0.30 12.65
C GLU A 145 -2.20 -0.06 11.59
N THR A 146 -2.58 -0.18 10.31
CA THR A 146 -1.65 -0.49 9.21
C THR A 146 -1.01 0.74 8.56
N VAL A 147 -1.60 1.93 8.71
CA VAL A 147 -1.05 3.19 8.17
C VAL A 147 0.30 3.53 8.79
N GLN A 148 1.26 3.88 7.94
CA GLN A 148 2.56 4.43 8.32
C GLN A 148 2.68 5.90 7.91
N PRO A 149 3.19 6.79 8.79
CA PRO A 149 3.61 6.52 10.18
C PRO A 149 2.42 6.19 11.09
N LYS A 150 2.66 5.34 12.11
CA LYS A 150 1.62 4.89 13.05
C LYS A 150 0.86 6.09 13.64
N ARG A 151 -0.47 6.07 13.50
CA ARG A 151 -1.34 7.11 14.05
C ARG A 151 -1.59 6.87 15.53
N SER A 152 -1.05 7.72 16.40
CA SER A 152 -1.38 7.74 17.83
C SER A 152 -2.72 8.45 18.08
N GLY A 153 -3.27 8.32 19.29
CA GLY A 153 -4.51 8.98 19.71
C GLY A 153 -5.67 8.01 19.94
N SER A 154 -6.79 8.54 20.43
CA SER A 154 -7.99 7.75 20.74
C SER A 154 -8.78 7.37 19.49
N LEU A 155 -9.51 6.26 19.57
CA LEU A 155 -10.56 5.91 18.63
C LEU A 155 -11.87 6.56 19.10
N LEU A 156 -12.43 7.45 18.28
CA LEU A 156 -13.73 8.08 18.53
C LEU A 156 -14.80 7.32 17.75
N LEU A 157 -15.79 6.77 18.46
CA LEU A 157 -16.89 6.01 17.88
C LEU A 157 -18.21 6.70 18.19
N ASP A 158 -18.99 6.99 17.15
CA ASP A 158 -20.33 7.55 17.29
C ASP A 158 -21.34 6.48 16.89
N GLU A 159 -22.10 5.98 17.87
CA GLU A 159 -23.09 4.91 17.76
C GLU A 159 -22.57 3.65 17.02
N PRO A 160 -21.49 3.02 17.51
CA PRO A 160 -20.96 1.83 16.87
C PRO A 160 -21.95 0.66 16.99
N GLY A 161 -22.11 -0.10 15.90
CA GLY A 161 -22.95 -1.29 15.89
C GLY A 161 -24.45 -0.99 16.01
N LYS A 162 -24.91 0.15 15.50
CA LYS A 162 -26.34 0.55 15.52
C LYS A 162 -27.29 -0.53 14.99
N HIS A 163 -26.86 -1.35 14.03
CA HIS A 163 -27.66 -2.43 13.45
C HIS A 163 -27.40 -3.80 14.08
N VAL A 164 -26.63 -3.86 15.17
CA VAL A 164 -26.32 -5.08 15.91
C VAL A 164 -27.46 -5.34 16.90
N SER A 165 -28.07 -6.52 16.83
CA SER A 165 -29.15 -6.92 17.74
C SER A 165 -28.68 -6.90 19.21
N GLY A 166 -29.61 -6.69 20.14
CA GLY A 166 -29.32 -6.58 21.58
C GLY A 166 -28.50 -7.74 22.17
N GLU A 167 -28.73 -8.97 21.68
CA GLU A 167 -27.99 -10.17 22.09
C GLU A 167 -26.50 -10.14 21.73
N TYR A 168 -26.12 -9.37 20.71
CA TYR A 168 -24.74 -9.26 20.23
C TYR A 168 -23.97 -8.07 20.81
N VAL A 169 -24.63 -7.25 21.63
CA VAL A 169 -24.04 -6.03 22.22
C VAL A 169 -22.89 -6.37 23.16
N LEU A 170 -23.03 -7.44 23.96
CA LEU A 170 -21.97 -7.90 24.85
C LEU A 170 -20.72 -8.30 24.06
N TYR A 171 -20.88 -9.05 22.97
CA TYR A 171 -19.77 -9.47 22.13
C TYR A 171 -19.11 -8.29 21.39
N LEU A 172 -19.90 -7.29 20.99
CA LEU A 172 -19.37 -6.03 20.46
C LEU A 172 -18.50 -5.30 21.51
N TYR A 173 -18.95 -5.26 22.76
CA TYR A 173 -18.15 -4.69 23.85
C TYR A 173 -16.84 -5.47 24.07
N GLU A 174 -16.88 -6.80 24.15
CA GLU A 174 -15.68 -7.63 24.32
C GLU A 174 -14.69 -7.42 23.17
N PHE A 175 -15.20 -7.31 21.95
CA PHE A 175 -14.39 -6.96 20.79
C PHE A 175 -13.72 -5.58 20.96
N LEU A 176 -14.47 -4.52 21.28
CA LEU A 176 -13.91 -3.19 21.52
C LEU A 176 -12.88 -3.18 22.66
N LYS A 177 -13.14 -3.92 23.75
CA LYS A 177 -12.21 -4.06 24.88
C LYS A 177 -10.92 -4.76 24.46
N SER A 178 -11.03 -5.81 23.65
CA SER A 178 -9.87 -6.53 23.11
C SER A 178 -9.02 -5.64 22.20
N LEU A 179 -9.66 -4.82 21.34
CA LEU A 179 -8.97 -3.85 20.50
C LEU A 179 -8.22 -2.79 21.32
N SER A 180 -8.89 -2.21 22.31
CA SER A 180 -8.31 -1.23 23.24
C SER A 180 -7.05 -1.78 23.91
N THR A 181 -7.13 -3.02 24.40
CA THR A 181 -6.04 -3.70 25.11
C THR A 181 -4.89 -4.07 24.16
N MET A 182 -5.21 -4.67 23.02
CA MET A 182 -4.23 -5.14 22.02
C MET A 182 -3.41 -3.98 21.44
N PHE A 183 -4.09 -2.92 21.02
CA PHE A 183 -3.44 -1.77 20.38
C PHE A 183 -3.02 -0.67 21.37
N LYS A 184 -3.32 -0.86 22.66
CA LYS A 184 -3.10 0.13 23.74
C LYS A 184 -3.69 1.49 23.37
N ARG A 185 -4.93 1.48 22.89
CA ARG A 185 -5.61 2.65 22.35
C ARG A 185 -6.86 2.96 23.16
N GLN A 186 -6.98 4.19 23.63
CA GLN A 186 -8.21 4.66 24.27
C GLN A 186 -9.36 4.67 23.26
N ILE A 187 -10.52 4.15 23.66
CA ILE A 187 -11.76 4.24 22.89
C ILE A 187 -12.69 5.20 23.63
N ILE A 188 -13.22 6.17 22.91
CA ILE A 188 -14.28 7.07 23.37
C ILE A 188 -15.48 6.81 22.48
N MET A 189 -16.60 6.44 23.09
CA MET A 189 -17.77 5.95 22.38
C MET A 189 -19.01 6.70 22.84
N ILE A 190 -19.80 7.15 21.89
CA ILE A 190 -21.12 7.75 22.11
C ILE A 190 -22.14 6.67 21.75
N THR A 191 -23.06 6.35 22.67
CA THR A 191 -24.13 5.42 22.38
C THR A 191 -25.38 5.66 23.23
N HIS A 192 -26.55 5.42 22.65
CA HIS A 192 -27.83 5.31 23.37
C HIS A 192 -28.07 3.91 23.96
N ASN A 193 -27.20 2.93 23.66
CA ASN A 193 -27.31 1.59 24.21
C ASN A 193 -26.77 1.53 25.64
N TYR A 194 -27.68 1.48 26.60
CA TYR A 194 -27.37 1.50 28.03
C TYR A 194 -26.42 0.37 28.46
N HIS A 195 -26.62 -0.86 27.95
CA HIS A 195 -25.74 -1.98 28.27
C HIS A 195 -24.31 -1.76 27.78
N LEU A 196 -24.17 -1.19 26.58
CA LEU A 196 -22.88 -0.89 25.99
C LEU A 196 -22.16 0.25 26.73
N ALA A 197 -22.92 1.26 27.17
CA ALA A 197 -22.40 2.37 27.96
C ALA A 197 -21.87 1.90 29.33
N GLN A 198 -22.67 1.13 30.08
CA GLN A 198 -22.29 0.64 31.41
C GLN A 198 -21.12 -0.34 31.39
N SER A 199 -20.91 -1.04 30.27
CA SER A 199 -19.78 -1.98 30.12
C SER A 199 -18.43 -1.27 30.05
N GLY A 200 -18.40 0.04 29.78
CA GLY A 200 -17.15 0.79 29.66
C GLY A 200 -16.30 0.82 30.92
N ASP A 201 -15.03 1.21 30.81
CA ASP A 201 -14.18 1.47 31.99
C ASP A 201 -14.67 2.69 32.79
N LYS A 202 -15.28 3.66 32.08
CA LYS A 202 -15.99 4.81 32.62
C LYS A 202 -17.19 5.09 31.74
N ALA A 203 -18.30 5.53 32.34
CA ALA A 203 -19.48 5.94 31.59
C ALA A 203 -20.02 7.29 32.08
N TYR A 204 -20.49 8.06 31.11
CA TYR A 204 -21.03 9.40 31.34
C TYR A 204 -22.38 9.48 30.65
N GLU A 205 -23.39 9.93 31.39
CA GLU A 205 -24.70 10.26 30.86
C GLU A 205 -24.76 11.76 30.54
N VAL A 206 -25.33 12.10 29.38
CA VAL A 206 -25.56 13.47 28.96
C VAL A 206 -27.07 13.70 28.86
N ALA A 207 -27.61 14.58 29.70
CA ALA A 207 -29.03 14.91 29.75
C ALA A 207 -29.25 16.42 29.55
N ILE A 208 -30.42 16.81 29.04
CA ILE A 208 -30.81 18.22 28.90
C ILE A 208 -31.67 18.61 30.09
N HIS A 209 -31.23 19.64 30.83
CA HIS A 209 -32.01 20.29 31.88
C HIS A 209 -32.16 21.77 31.51
N ASP A 210 -33.40 22.25 31.37
CA ASP A 210 -33.72 23.63 31.02
C ASP A 210 -33.00 24.16 29.75
N GLY A 211 -32.80 23.28 28.77
CA GLY A 211 -32.12 23.61 27.51
C GLY A 211 -30.58 23.63 27.59
N ILE A 212 -30.00 23.24 28.72
CA ILE A 212 -28.55 23.14 28.93
C ILE A 212 -28.17 21.66 29.07
N SER A 213 -27.17 21.22 28.29
CA SER A 213 -26.61 19.87 28.45
C SER A 213 -25.81 19.77 29.75
N ALA A 214 -26.21 18.85 30.63
CA ALA A 214 -25.48 18.48 31.82
C ALA A 214 -24.87 17.08 31.65
N VAL A 215 -23.72 16.85 32.29
CA VAL A 215 -23.00 15.57 32.23
C VAL A 215 -22.87 15.01 33.63
N THR A 216 -23.20 13.74 33.80
CA THR A 216 -23.07 13.00 35.07
C THR A 216 -22.30 11.71 34.84
N GLU A 217 -21.31 11.43 35.67
CA GLU A 217 -20.66 10.11 35.70
C GLU A 217 -21.64 9.11 36.32
N ILE A 218 -21.82 7.96 35.67
CA ILE A 218 -22.67 6.88 36.16
C ILE A 218 -21.80 5.71 36.62
N ASP A 219 -22.24 5.01 37.66
CA ASP A 219 -21.51 3.86 38.17
C ASP A 219 -21.57 2.69 37.18
N ASN A 220 -20.40 2.12 36.89
CA ASN A 220 -20.26 0.94 36.06
C ASN A 220 -20.28 -0.31 36.94
N THR A 221 -20.98 -1.36 36.49
CA THR A 221 -21.12 -2.62 37.23
C THR A 221 -20.00 -3.59 36.90
#